data_AF-A0A1P9X3B4-F1
#
_entry.id   AF-A0A1P9X3B4-F1
#
_cell.length_a   1.000
_cell.length_b   1.000
_cell.length_c   1.000
_cell.angle_alpha   90.00
_cell.angle_beta   90.00
_cell.angle_gamma   90.00
#
_symmetry.space_group_name_H-M   'P 1'
#
loop_
_entity.id
_entity.type
_entity.pdbx_description
1 polymer ?
#
loop_
_entity_poly.entity_id
_entity_poly.type
_entity_poly.pdbx_seq_one_letter_code
_entity_poly.pdbx_strand_id
1 'polypeptide(L)'
;MSTLAKFKQWLVAIKLNSTLYFTVWGYDSTVDESTNDTKILINHHKSVALFSETKYAVNAVIQHKIALFDSYNLLKWATAIREEKLFFEVNTLLDFDNIIRIIDNTKLSDIKGISPADAKEVIEFINFCSDFADQSNDEKLMSLCQNPNVRLFWNYIYDTFFWKKEEKASLKPTSEKYDNSDFQKVLKQMYTSIITNIAIMDVP
;
A
#
# COMPACT_ATOMS: atom_id res chain seq x y z
N MET A 1 9.21 -21.36 -9.75
CA MET A 1 8.84 -20.69 -8.49
C MET A 1 7.89 -21.60 -7.72
N SER A 2 8.14 -21.86 -6.43
CA SER A 2 7.21 -22.65 -5.62
C SER A 2 5.86 -21.94 -5.52
N THR A 3 4.77 -22.68 -5.47
CA THR A 3 3.41 -22.18 -5.30
C THR A 3 3.30 -21.24 -4.09
N LEU A 4 4.08 -21.50 -3.03
CA LEU A 4 4.25 -20.65 -1.86
C LEU A 4 4.72 -19.22 -2.16
N ALA A 5 5.65 -19.02 -3.11
CA ALA A 5 6.15 -17.69 -3.44
C ALA A 5 5.05 -16.79 -4.05
N LYS A 6 4.08 -17.37 -4.76
CA LYS A 6 2.91 -16.66 -5.30
C LYS A 6 1.95 -16.23 -4.19
N PHE A 7 1.76 -17.09 -3.18
CA PHE A 7 0.83 -16.86 -2.07
C PHE A 7 1.39 -15.97 -0.96
N LYS A 8 2.72 -15.81 -0.87
CA LYS A 8 3.39 -14.95 0.11
C LYS A 8 3.10 -13.45 -0.05
N GLN A 9 2.53 -13.01 -1.17
CA GLN A 9 2.48 -11.59 -1.55
C GLN A 9 1.28 -10.81 -1.00
N TRP A 10 0.30 -11.49 -0.40
CA TRP A 10 -0.95 -10.82 -0.04
C TRP A 10 -1.05 -10.36 1.40
N LEU A 11 -0.36 -11.00 2.35
CA LEU A 11 -0.37 -10.53 3.73
C LEU A 11 0.61 -9.37 3.89
N VAL A 12 0.09 -8.24 4.35
CA VAL A 12 0.85 -7.03 4.63
C VAL A 12 0.74 -6.69 6.10
N ALA A 13 1.85 -6.29 6.71
CA ALA A 13 1.84 -5.76 8.06
C ALA A 13 1.88 -4.23 8.04
N ILE A 14 1.12 -3.62 8.93
CA ILE A 14 1.03 -2.17 9.11
C ILE A 14 1.37 -1.87 10.56
N LYS A 15 2.42 -1.08 10.78
CA LYS A 15 2.76 -0.61 12.12
C LYS A 15 2.07 0.71 12.37
N LEU A 16 1.19 0.74 13.37
CA LEU A 16 0.39 1.89 13.74
C LEU A 16 0.26 1.97 15.26
N ASN A 17 0.53 3.15 15.82
CA ASN A 17 0.57 3.42 17.26
C ASN A 17 1.41 2.37 18.03
N SER A 18 2.63 2.11 17.54
CA SER A 18 3.57 1.10 18.07
C SER A 18 3.06 -0.33 18.09
N THR A 19 1.93 -0.61 17.43
CA THR A 19 1.33 -1.95 17.33
C THR A 19 1.42 -2.44 15.89
N LEU A 20 1.73 -3.72 15.72
CA LEU A 20 1.74 -4.35 14.41
C LEU A 20 0.37 -4.96 14.13
N TYR A 21 -0.25 -4.50 13.04
CA TYR A 21 -1.49 -5.04 12.52
C TYR A 21 -1.24 -5.72 11.17
N PHE A 22 -2.19 -6.52 10.73
CA PHE A 22 -2.13 -7.30 9.50
C PHE A 22 -3.36 -7.04 8.65
N THR A 23 -3.18 -7.05 7.33
CA THR A 23 -4.27 -6.97 6.35
C THR A 23 -3.90 -7.77 5.10
N VAL A 24 -4.84 -7.82 4.15
CA VAL A 24 -4.61 -8.43 2.84
C VAL A 24 -4.59 -7.33 1.78
N TRP A 25 -3.51 -7.26 1.00
CA TRP A 25 -3.33 -6.29 -0.09
C TRP A 25 -2.66 -7.01 -1.27
N GLY A 26 -3.32 -7.04 -2.42
CA GLY A 26 -2.83 -7.82 -3.55
C GLY A 26 -3.62 -7.62 -4.84
N TYR A 27 -3.07 -8.18 -5.91
CA TYR A 27 -3.64 -8.10 -7.25
C TYR A 27 -4.96 -8.89 -7.36
N ASP A 28 -5.99 -8.27 -7.95
CA ASP A 28 -7.21 -8.96 -8.34
C ASP A 28 -7.04 -9.58 -9.74
N SER A 29 -6.90 -10.90 -9.80
CA SER A 29 -6.68 -11.60 -11.08
C SER A 29 -7.92 -11.79 -11.92
N THR A 30 -9.09 -11.34 -11.45
CA THR A 30 -10.35 -11.45 -12.19
C THR A 30 -10.57 -10.31 -13.19
N VAL A 31 -9.72 -9.29 -13.12
CA VAL A 31 -9.70 -8.11 -13.99
C VAL A 31 -8.46 -8.14 -14.88
N ASP A 32 -8.55 -7.41 -15.99
CA ASP A 32 -7.53 -7.38 -17.04
C ASP A 32 -6.15 -7.02 -16.45
N GLU A 33 -5.11 -7.82 -16.75
CA GLU A 33 -3.72 -7.58 -16.29
C GLU A 33 -3.18 -6.20 -16.69
N SER A 34 -3.74 -5.58 -17.74
CA SER A 34 -3.39 -4.22 -18.15
C SER A 34 -3.93 -3.12 -17.22
N THR A 35 -4.90 -3.40 -16.36
CA THR A 35 -5.48 -2.39 -15.44
C THR A 35 -4.77 -2.32 -14.09
N ASN A 36 -3.88 -3.28 -13.79
CA ASN A 36 -3.06 -3.30 -12.57
C ASN A 36 -3.90 -3.09 -11.28
N ASP A 37 -5.02 -3.81 -11.17
CA ASP A 37 -6.04 -3.63 -10.13
C ASP A 37 -5.63 -4.31 -8.82
N THR A 38 -4.78 -3.62 -8.06
CA THR A 38 -4.42 -4.06 -6.71
C THR A 38 -5.49 -3.58 -5.74
N LYS A 39 -5.97 -4.48 -4.88
CA LYS A 39 -7.05 -4.21 -3.93
C LYS A 39 -6.62 -4.52 -2.51
N ILE A 40 -7.19 -3.76 -1.58
CA ILE A 40 -6.97 -3.88 -0.14
C ILE A 40 -8.22 -4.49 0.48
N LEU A 41 -8.03 -5.25 1.55
CA LEU A 41 -9.12 -5.81 2.30
C LEU A 41 -9.88 -4.70 3.06
N ILE A 42 -11.11 -4.44 2.64
CA ILE A 42 -12.00 -3.44 3.25
C ILE A 42 -13.23 -4.11 3.89
N ASN A 43 -13.75 -3.50 4.95
CA ASN A 43 -14.99 -3.94 5.57
C ASN A 43 -16.22 -3.38 4.81
N HIS A 44 -17.42 -3.74 5.28
CA HIS A 44 -18.69 -3.28 4.70
C HIS A 44 -18.94 -1.76 4.85
N HIS A 45 -18.18 -1.08 5.71
CA HIS A 45 -18.18 0.38 5.86
C HIS A 45 -17.12 1.07 4.98
N LYS A 46 -16.48 0.34 4.05
CA LYS A 46 -15.37 0.83 3.21
C LYS A 46 -14.16 1.32 4.02
N SER A 47 -13.94 0.77 5.20
CA SER A 47 -12.72 1.00 5.99
C SER A 47 -11.71 -0.11 5.73
N VAL A 48 -10.42 0.21 5.75
CA VAL A 48 -9.33 -0.77 5.73
C VAL A 48 -9.47 -1.69 6.94
N ALA A 49 -9.59 -3.00 6.69
CA ALA A 49 -9.71 -3.99 7.75
C ALA A 49 -8.32 -4.41 8.23
N LEU A 50 -8.01 -4.08 9.47
CA LEU A 50 -6.77 -4.46 10.16
C LEU A 50 -7.04 -5.48 11.26
N PHE A 51 -6.09 -6.38 11.48
CA PHE A 51 -6.18 -7.46 12.46
C PHE A 51 -4.92 -7.50 13.32
N SER A 52 -5.04 -7.73 14.63
CA SER A 52 -3.89 -7.80 15.54
C SER A 52 -3.04 -9.05 15.36
N GLU A 53 -3.60 -10.10 14.76
CA GLU A 53 -2.89 -11.34 14.46
C GLU A 53 -3.19 -11.84 13.05
N THR A 54 -2.19 -12.44 12.40
CA THR A 54 -2.30 -13.01 11.06
C THR A 54 -3.43 -14.04 10.94
N LYS A 55 -3.67 -14.83 12.00
CA LYS A 55 -4.74 -15.83 12.05
C LYS A 55 -6.13 -15.21 11.89
N TYR A 56 -6.34 -13.99 12.40
CA TYR A 56 -7.62 -13.31 12.29
C TYR A 56 -7.86 -12.80 10.86
N ALA A 57 -6.84 -12.28 10.19
CA ALA A 57 -6.91 -11.90 8.77
C ALA A 57 -7.25 -13.11 7.89
N VAL A 58 -6.56 -14.24 8.09
CA VAL A 58 -6.82 -15.50 7.35
C VAL A 58 -8.24 -15.99 7.61
N ASN A 59 -8.69 -16.01 8.87
CA ASN A 59 -10.03 -16.46 9.21
C ASN A 59 -11.11 -15.55 8.63
N ALA A 60 -10.88 -14.24 8.57
CA ALA A 60 -11.83 -13.30 7.99
C ALA A 60 -12.08 -13.58 6.49
N VAL A 61 -11.03 -13.97 5.76
CA VAL A 61 -11.14 -14.42 4.36
C VAL A 61 -11.92 -15.73 4.27
N ILE A 62 -11.55 -16.76 5.02
CA ILE A 62 -12.21 -18.08 4.92
C ILE A 62 -13.70 -18.00 5.29
N GLN A 63 -14.03 -17.22 6.32
CA GLN A 63 -15.39 -17.10 6.83
C GLN A 63 -16.25 -16.10 6.03
N HIS A 64 -15.68 -15.46 4.99
CA HIS A 64 -16.37 -14.44 4.19
C HIS A 64 -17.01 -13.35 5.05
N LYS A 65 -16.36 -12.97 6.16
CA LYS A 65 -16.86 -11.92 7.08
C LYS A 65 -16.79 -10.52 6.47
N ILE A 66 -16.18 -10.40 5.31
CA ILE A 66 -15.87 -9.19 4.57
C ILE A 66 -15.95 -9.50 3.07
N ALA A 67 -16.26 -8.49 2.27
CA ALA A 67 -16.27 -8.62 0.83
C ALA A 67 -14.84 -8.90 0.34
N LEU A 68 -14.68 -9.95 -0.45
CA LEU A 68 -13.39 -10.39 -0.97
C LEU A 68 -13.25 -9.95 -2.43
N PHE A 69 -12.15 -9.30 -2.74
CA PHE A 69 -11.64 -9.26 -4.11
C PHE A 69 -11.03 -10.61 -4.48
N ASP A 70 -11.02 -10.98 -5.76
CA ASP A 70 -10.46 -12.26 -6.22
C ASP A 70 -10.80 -13.45 -5.28
N SER A 71 -12.10 -13.60 -4.98
CA SER A 71 -12.57 -14.44 -3.88
C SER A 71 -12.09 -15.89 -4.00
N TYR A 72 -11.98 -16.42 -5.22
CA TYR A 72 -11.47 -17.77 -5.48
C TYR A 72 -10.02 -17.92 -5.05
N ASN A 73 -9.13 -17.02 -5.50
CA ASN A 73 -7.71 -17.16 -5.19
C ASN A 73 -7.42 -16.77 -3.73
N LEU A 74 -8.08 -15.73 -3.18
CA LEU A 74 -8.01 -15.38 -1.75
C LEU A 74 -8.43 -16.55 -0.85
N LEU A 75 -9.53 -17.23 -1.17
CA LEU A 75 -9.98 -18.38 -0.39
C LEU A 75 -8.99 -19.55 -0.47
N LYS A 76 -8.47 -19.83 -1.67
CA LYS A 76 -7.46 -20.88 -1.89
C LYS A 76 -6.19 -20.60 -1.09
N TRP A 77 -5.71 -19.35 -1.12
CA TRP A 77 -4.59 -18.87 -0.32
C TRP A 77 -4.81 -19.06 1.18
N ALA A 78 -5.92 -18.53 1.70
CA ALA A 78 -6.21 -18.56 3.13
C ALA A 78 -6.36 -20.00 3.64
N THR A 79 -6.99 -20.88 2.84
CA THR A 79 -7.16 -22.30 3.16
C THR A 79 -5.82 -23.02 3.21
N ALA A 80 -4.97 -22.83 2.20
CA ALA A 80 -3.63 -23.44 2.16
C ALA A 80 -2.80 -23.03 3.38
N ILE A 81 -2.83 -21.76 3.77
CA ILE A 81 -2.13 -21.27 4.97
C ILE A 81 -2.61 -21.95 6.24
N ARG A 82 -3.94 -22.07 6.41
CA ARG A 82 -4.53 -22.68 7.61
C ARG A 82 -4.20 -24.17 7.71
N GLU A 83 -4.24 -24.89 6.59
CA GLU A 83 -4.02 -26.34 6.54
C GLU A 83 -2.54 -26.72 6.66
N GLU A 84 -1.66 -25.99 5.98
CA GLU A 84 -0.22 -26.27 5.95
C GLU A 84 0.53 -25.71 7.16
N LYS A 85 -0.15 -24.99 8.07
CA LYS A 85 0.44 -24.29 9.24
C LYS A 85 1.69 -23.48 8.87
N LEU A 86 1.67 -22.87 7.69
CA LEU A 86 2.81 -22.12 7.19
C LEU A 86 3.05 -20.92 8.10
N PHE A 87 4.29 -20.78 8.57
CA PHE A 87 4.71 -19.56 9.24
C PHE A 87 4.70 -18.40 8.24
N PHE A 88 4.09 -17.29 8.65
CA PHE A 88 4.12 -16.06 7.87
C PHE A 88 5.46 -15.36 8.01
N GLU A 89 6.13 -15.17 6.88
CA GLU A 89 7.08 -14.08 6.73
C GLU A 89 6.30 -12.89 6.19
N VAL A 90 6.25 -11.81 6.96
CA VAL A 90 5.75 -10.52 6.50
C VAL A 90 6.71 -10.01 5.42
N ASN A 91 6.24 -9.94 4.18
CA ASN A 91 7.08 -9.49 3.06
C ASN A 91 7.03 -7.97 2.84
N THR A 92 5.95 -7.34 3.31
CA THR A 92 5.74 -5.89 3.23
C THR A 92 5.33 -5.38 4.60
N LEU A 93 6.11 -4.43 5.11
CA LEU A 93 5.82 -3.67 6.32
C LEU A 93 5.59 -2.21 5.89
N LEU A 94 4.41 -1.66 6.17
CA LEU A 94 4.16 -0.23 6.05
C LEU A 94 4.26 0.39 7.44
N ASP A 95 5.26 1.24 7.68
CA ASP A 95 5.45 1.88 8.98
C ASP A 95 4.74 3.24 9.06
N PHE A 96 3.45 3.21 9.43
CA PHE A 96 2.63 4.42 9.57
C PHE A 96 3.03 5.27 10.79
N ASP A 97 3.79 4.73 11.75
CA ASP A 97 4.35 5.54 12.85
C ASP A 97 5.46 6.45 12.34
N ASN A 98 6.26 5.96 11.39
CA ASN A 98 7.41 6.68 10.85
C ASN A 98 7.10 7.49 9.59
N ILE A 99 5.99 7.21 8.88
CA ILE A 99 5.74 7.81 7.57
C ILE A 99 5.73 9.34 7.58
N ILE A 100 5.18 9.98 8.62
CA ILE A 100 5.17 11.45 8.74
C ILE A 100 6.59 12.01 8.83
N ARG A 101 7.45 11.37 9.64
CA ARG A 101 8.86 11.74 9.76
C ARG A 101 9.58 11.55 8.42
N ILE A 102 9.28 10.49 7.68
CA ILE A 102 9.88 10.24 6.36
C ILE A 102 9.42 11.32 5.37
N ILE A 103 8.13 11.65 5.34
CA ILE A 103 7.56 12.72 4.49
C ILE A 103 8.25 14.06 4.77
N ASP A 104 8.42 14.43 6.04
CA ASP A 104 9.06 15.71 6.43
C ASP A 104 10.52 15.82 5.98
N ASN A 105 11.22 14.69 5.90
CA ASN A 105 12.61 14.61 5.47
C ASN A 105 12.78 14.38 3.97
N THR A 106 11.72 13.97 3.27
CA THR A 106 11.76 13.72 1.82
C THR A 106 11.72 15.04 1.07
N LYS A 107 12.76 15.28 0.26
CA LYS A 107 12.88 16.47 -0.58
C LYS A 107 13.35 16.11 -1.98
N LEU A 108 12.49 16.31 -2.99
CA LEU A 108 12.88 16.03 -4.38
C LEU A 108 14.02 16.96 -4.87
N SER A 109 14.21 18.12 -4.25
CA SER A 109 15.38 18.98 -4.55
C SER A 109 16.70 18.38 -4.06
N ASP A 110 16.67 17.44 -3.12
CA ASP A 110 17.82 16.72 -2.58
C ASP A 110 17.64 15.19 -2.69
N ILE A 111 17.38 14.73 -3.92
CA ILE A 111 17.19 13.30 -4.21
C ILE A 111 18.35 12.43 -3.72
N LYS A 112 19.59 12.92 -3.80
CA LYS A 112 20.76 12.16 -3.34
C LYS A 112 20.75 11.93 -1.82
N GLY A 113 20.06 12.78 -1.08
CA GLY A 113 19.82 12.63 0.35
C GLY A 113 18.66 11.68 0.69
N ILE A 114 17.82 11.30 -0.28
CA ILE A 114 16.72 10.35 -0.05
C ILE A 114 17.27 8.92 -0.11
N SER A 115 17.16 8.19 1.00
CA SER A 115 17.54 6.78 1.01
C SER A 115 16.56 5.95 0.17
N PRO A 116 17.02 4.88 -0.53
CA PRO A 116 16.12 4.00 -1.27
C PRO A 116 15.02 3.37 -0.39
N ALA A 117 15.31 3.15 0.89
CA ALA A 117 14.34 2.62 1.85
C ALA A 117 13.24 3.63 2.15
N ASP A 118 13.58 4.88 2.45
CA ASP A 118 12.60 5.96 2.66
C ASP A 118 11.76 6.22 1.41
N ALA A 119 12.40 6.21 0.23
CA ALA A 119 11.71 6.37 -1.04
C ALA A 119 10.69 5.24 -1.30
N LYS A 120 11.08 4.00 -0.96
CA LYS A 120 10.20 2.83 -1.04
C LYS A 120 9.00 2.96 -0.09
N GLU A 121 9.22 3.33 1.17
CA GLU A 121 8.13 3.53 2.15
C GLU A 121 7.11 4.57 1.68
N VAL A 122 7.59 5.71 1.14
CA VAL A 122 6.69 6.76 0.60
C VAL A 122 5.92 6.27 -0.62
N ILE A 123 6.56 5.54 -1.53
CA ILE A 123 5.86 4.95 -2.70
C ILE A 123 4.80 3.95 -2.25
N GLU A 124 5.16 3.02 -1.37
CA GLU A 124 4.24 1.97 -0.94
C GLU A 124 3.05 2.60 -0.21
N PHE A 125 3.28 3.66 0.58
CA PHE A 125 2.22 4.46 1.16
C PHE A 125 1.31 5.14 0.11
N ILE A 126 1.88 5.75 -0.94
CA ILE A 126 1.09 6.38 -2.03
C ILE A 126 0.26 5.32 -2.76
N ASN A 127 0.85 4.16 -3.08
CA ASN A 127 0.15 3.06 -3.74
C ASN A 127 -1.01 2.56 -2.88
N PHE A 128 -0.76 2.32 -1.59
CA PHE A 128 -1.78 1.90 -0.65
C PHE A 128 -2.95 2.91 -0.58
N CYS A 129 -2.66 4.21 -0.56
CA CYS A 129 -3.69 5.24 -0.59
C CYS A 129 -4.47 5.25 -1.91
N SER A 130 -3.78 5.09 -3.04
CA SER A 130 -4.40 5.08 -4.37
C SER A 130 -5.34 3.90 -4.54
N ASP A 131 -4.90 2.70 -4.17
CA ASP A 131 -5.69 1.46 -4.26
C ASP A 131 -6.93 1.55 -3.36
N PHE A 132 -6.77 2.06 -2.13
CA PHE A 132 -7.89 2.28 -1.24
C PHE A 132 -8.88 3.32 -1.79
N ALA A 133 -8.39 4.45 -2.33
CA ALA A 133 -9.24 5.51 -2.85
C ALA A 133 -10.09 5.04 -4.03
N ASP A 134 -9.48 4.32 -4.96
CA ASP A 134 -10.15 3.74 -6.13
C ASP A 134 -11.22 2.74 -5.69
N GLN A 135 -10.84 1.75 -4.86
CA GLN A 135 -11.74 0.71 -4.39
C GLN A 135 -12.91 1.25 -3.55
N SER A 136 -12.69 2.29 -2.75
CA SER A 136 -13.73 2.91 -1.93
C SER A 136 -14.57 3.97 -2.66
N ASN A 137 -14.15 4.39 -3.87
CA ASN A 137 -14.63 5.58 -4.57
C ASN A 137 -14.50 6.86 -3.71
N ASP A 138 -13.41 7.02 -2.97
CA ASP A 138 -13.11 8.24 -2.21
C ASP A 138 -12.55 9.31 -3.15
N GLU A 139 -13.42 10.14 -3.72
CA GLU A 139 -13.05 11.21 -4.65
C GLU A 139 -12.04 12.20 -4.07
N LYS A 140 -12.12 12.46 -2.75
CA LYS A 140 -11.24 13.41 -2.08
C LYS A 140 -9.83 12.82 -1.98
N LEU A 141 -9.70 11.59 -1.51
CA LEU A 141 -8.40 10.93 -1.44
C LEU A 141 -7.84 10.69 -2.85
N MET A 142 -8.69 10.32 -3.81
CA MET A 142 -8.28 10.19 -5.22
C MET A 142 -7.71 11.51 -5.75
N SER A 143 -8.34 12.64 -5.47
CA SER A 143 -7.81 13.96 -5.85
C SER A 143 -6.43 14.24 -5.25
N LEU A 144 -6.17 13.83 -4.01
CA LEU A 144 -4.85 13.94 -3.39
C LEU A 144 -3.81 13.03 -4.08
N CYS A 145 -4.17 11.80 -4.40
CA CYS A 145 -3.30 10.87 -5.14
C CYS A 145 -2.96 11.37 -6.55
N GLN A 146 -3.87 12.12 -7.19
CA GLN A 146 -3.65 12.74 -8.50
C GLN A 146 -2.93 14.10 -8.42
N ASN A 147 -2.57 14.58 -7.23
CA ASN A 147 -1.84 15.85 -7.10
C ASN A 147 -0.56 15.83 -7.95
N PRO A 148 -0.27 16.88 -8.75
CA PRO A 148 0.87 16.91 -9.64
C PRO A 148 2.22 16.64 -8.95
N ASN A 149 2.43 17.16 -7.74
CA ASN A 149 3.68 16.97 -7.00
C ASN A 149 3.82 15.52 -6.51
N VAL A 150 2.73 14.88 -6.09
CA VAL A 150 2.70 13.45 -5.73
C VAL A 150 3.02 12.60 -6.96
N ARG A 151 2.38 12.86 -8.11
CA ARG A 151 2.61 12.14 -9.36
C ARG A 151 4.03 12.31 -9.88
N LEU A 152 4.59 13.52 -9.82
CA LEU A 152 5.96 13.79 -10.21
C LEU A 152 6.96 13.01 -9.34
N PHE A 153 6.77 13.03 -8.02
CA PHE A 153 7.60 12.25 -7.10
C PHE A 153 7.50 10.74 -7.40
N TRP A 154 6.28 10.21 -7.50
CA TRP A 154 6.01 8.80 -7.76
C TRP A 154 6.69 8.32 -9.05
N ASN A 155 6.45 9.01 -10.18
CA ASN A 155 7.03 8.66 -11.48
C ASN A 155 8.56 8.67 -11.41
N TYR A 156 9.13 9.72 -10.81
CA TYR A 156 10.57 9.89 -10.74
C TYR A 156 11.25 8.80 -9.90
N ILE A 157 10.71 8.48 -8.72
CA ILE A 157 11.28 7.45 -7.85
C ILE A 157 11.12 6.06 -8.50
N TYR A 158 9.99 5.76 -9.14
CA TYR A 158 9.83 4.52 -9.91
C TYR A 158 10.90 4.40 -11.01
N ASP A 159 11.08 5.44 -11.82
CA ASP A 159 12.09 5.45 -12.89
C ASP A 159 13.53 5.38 -12.34
N THR A 160 13.79 5.96 -11.16
CA THR A 160 15.14 6.03 -10.59
C THR A 160 15.55 4.73 -9.89
N PHE A 161 14.64 4.12 -9.14
CA PHE A 161 14.97 3.02 -8.23
C PHE A 161 14.41 1.66 -8.65
N PHE A 162 13.32 1.62 -9.43
CA PHE A 162 12.56 0.38 -9.67
C PHE A 162 12.58 -0.06 -11.14
N TRP A 163 12.45 0.86 -12.09
CA TRP A 163 12.59 0.58 -13.50
C TRP A 163 14.04 0.82 -13.91
N LYS A 164 14.83 -0.24 -14.07
CA LYS A 164 16.16 -0.17 -14.71
C LYS A 164 16.01 0.15 -16.20
N LYS A 165 15.50 1.32 -16.56
CA LYS A 165 15.62 1.82 -17.94
C LYS A 165 17.07 2.21 -18.12
N GLU A 166 17.84 1.28 -18.69
CA GLU A 166 19.12 1.60 -19.31
C GLU A 166 18.85 2.70 -20.35
N GLU A 167 19.39 3.88 -20.06
CA GLU A 167 19.43 5.06 -20.90
C GLU A 167 18.13 5.86 -21.18
N LYS A 168 18.24 7.15 -20.86
CA LYS A 168 17.63 8.31 -21.54
C LYS A 168 16.11 8.49 -21.39
N ALA A 169 15.70 9.05 -20.26
CA ALA A 169 14.89 10.26 -20.30
C ALA A 169 15.18 11.10 -19.05
N SER A 170 15.68 12.30 -19.30
CA SER A 170 15.85 13.37 -18.34
C SER A 170 14.52 13.83 -17.77
N LEU A 171 13.89 13.04 -16.90
CA LEU A 171 13.05 13.61 -15.85
C LEU A 171 14.00 14.23 -14.82
N LYS A 172 14.82 15.21 -15.21
CA LYS A 172 15.18 16.21 -14.22
C LYS A 172 13.84 16.85 -13.92
N PRO A 173 13.27 16.72 -12.71
CA PRO A 173 12.21 17.63 -12.34
C PRO A 173 12.83 19.00 -12.57
N THR A 174 12.35 19.77 -13.55
CA THR A 174 12.70 21.17 -13.57
C THR A 174 12.19 21.65 -12.23
N SER A 175 13.10 21.96 -11.32
CA SER A 175 12.82 22.33 -9.93
C SER A 175 11.78 23.45 -9.83
N GLU A 176 11.56 24.18 -10.93
CA GLU A 176 10.52 25.18 -11.14
C GLU A 176 9.07 24.65 -11.05
N LYS A 177 8.80 23.35 -11.21
CA LYS A 177 7.44 22.78 -11.19
C LYS A 177 7.10 21.96 -9.95
N TYR A 178 8.09 21.56 -9.16
CA TYR A 178 7.88 20.75 -7.97
C TYR A 178 7.85 21.63 -6.72
N ASP A 179 6.73 21.64 -6.03
CA ASP A 179 6.59 22.29 -4.72
C ASP A 179 6.68 21.24 -3.60
N ASN A 180 7.80 21.24 -2.89
CA ASN A 180 8.03 20.33 -1.77
C ASN A 180 7.05 20.55 -0.62
N SER A 181 6.69 21.81 -0.35
CA SER A 181 5.75 22.13 0.72
C SER A 181 4.36 21.61 0.40
N ASP A 182 3.93 21.76 -0.85
CA ASP A 182 2.65 21.19 -1.31
C ASP A 182 2.68 19.65 -1.27
N PHE A 183 3.74 19.03 -1.77
CA PHE A 183 3.93 17.57 -1.69
C PHE A 183 3.79 17.04 -0.24
N GLN A 184 4.53 17.62 0.70
CA GLN A 184 4.49 17.19 2.11
C GLN A 184 3.11 17.41 2.72
N LYS A 185 2.48 18.55 2.42
CA LYS A 185 1.11 18.85 2.88
C LYS A 185 0.11 17.83 2.36
N VAL A 186 0.17 17.49 1.08
CA VAL A 186 -0.74 16.53 0.44
C VAL A 186 -0.54 15.14 1.03
N LEU A 187 0.69 14.66 1.20
CA LEU A 187 0.92 13.34 1.80
C LEU A 187 0.44 13.27 3.26
N LYS A 188 0.56 14.36 4.04
CA LYS A 188 -0.03 14.42 5.39
C LYS A 188 -1.56 14.39 5.39
N GLN A 189 -2.20 14.97 4.37
CA GLN A 189 -3.64 14.88 4.18
C GLN A 189 -4.05 13.45 3.80
N MET A 190 -3.30 12.79 2.92
CA MET A 190 -3.51 11.37 2.58
C MET A 190 -3.39 10.50 3.83
N TYR A 191 -2.36 10.73 4.65
CA TYR A 191 -2.17 10.03 5.92
C TYR A 191 -3.39 10.20 6.80
N THR A 192 -3.80 11.44 7.06
CA THR A 192 -4.98 11.73 7.88
C THR A 192 -6.23 11.03 7.34
N SER A 193 -6.42 10.99 6.02
CA SER A 193 -7.55 10.32 5.37
C SER A 193 -7.54 8.80 5.56
N ILE A 194 -6.37 8.16 5.46
CA ILE A 194 -6.26 6.71 5.65
C ILE A 194 -6.47 6.34 7.11
N ILE A 195 -5.84 7.04 8.05
CA ILE A 195 -5.89 6.69 9.47
C ILE A 195 -7.31 6.78 10.01
N THR A 196 -8.12 7.73 9.53
CA THR A 196 -9.55 7.85 9.89
C THR A 196 -10.44 6.78 9.26
N ASN A 197 -9.94 6.06 8.24
CA ASN A 197 -10.64 4.98 7.54
C ASN A 197 -10.07 3.58 7.90
N ILE A 198 -9.37 3.45 9.03
CA ILE A 198 -8.91 2.17 9.54
C ILE A 198 -9.92 1.60 10.54
N ALA A 199 -10.24 0.31 10.41
CA ALA A 199 -11.02 -0.45 11.36
C ALA A 199 -10.22 -1.65 11.88
N ILE A 200 -10.08 -1.76 13.21
CA ILE A 200 -9.52 -2.96 13.84
C ILE A 200 -10.65 -3.98 13.96
N MET A 201 -10.49 -5.14 13.33
CA MET A 201 -11.53 -6.14 13.07
C MET A 201 -11.28 -7.44 13.85
N ASP A 202 -10.63 -7.37 15.01
CA ASP A 202 -10.33 -8.54 15.83
C ASP A 202 -11.63 -9.27 16.18
N VAL A 203 -11.81 -10.46 15.60
CA VAL A 203 -12.98 -11.29 15.88
C VAL A 203 -12.57 -12.37 16.87
N PRO A 204 -13.31 -12.54 17.98
CA PRO A 204 -13.15 -13.69 18.87
C PRO A 204 -13.31 -15.03 18.14
#